data_AF-A0A2L2YXR9-F1
#
_entry.id   AF-A0A2L2YXR9-F1
#
_cell.length_a   1.000
_cell.length_b   1.000
_cell.length_c   1.000
_cell.angle_alpha   90.00
_cell.angle_beta   90.00
_cell.angle_gamma   90.00
#
_symmetry.space_group_name_H-M   'P 1'
#
loop_
_entity.id
_entity.type
_entity.pdbx_description
1 polymer ?
#
loop_
_entity_poly.entity_id
_entity_poly.type
_entity_poly.pdbx_seq_one_letter_code
_entity_poly.pdbx_strand_id
1 'polypeptide(L)'
;HRYDFYVPIFTILQLMFYMGLLKVAEQLINPFGDDDEDFELNWIIDRHMKVSYLGVDTLNGTPPPLVKDTYYDELDVKIPYTEASKNYKKKTYRGSVAYMQVPM
;
A
#
# COMPACT_ATOMS: atom_id res chain seq x y z
N HIS A 1 47.54 20.21 -14.71
CA HIS A 1 46.69 21.33 -14.28
C HIS A 1 45.91 20.87 -13.06
N ARG A 2 46.12 21.48 -11.90
CA ARG A 2 45.39 21.18 -10.66
C ARG A 2 44.13 22.05 -10.69
N TYR A 3 42.96 21.45 -10.82
CA TYR A 3 41.69 22.18 -10.78
C TYR A 3 41.44 22.61 -9.33
N ASP A 4 41.52 23.91 -9.08
CA ASP A 4 41.21 24.49 -7.77
C ASP A 4 39.74 24.95 -7.79
N PHE A 5 38.87 24.12 -7.22
CA PHE A 5 37.47 24.46 -7.06
C PHE A 5 37.29 25.23 -5.75
N TYR A 6 36.95 26.52 -5.83
CA TYR A 6 36.67 27.37 -4.66
C TYR A 6 35.55 26.80 -3.79
N VAL A 7 34.60 26.07 -4.39
CA VAL A 7 33.53 25.35 -3.70
C VAL A 7 33.67 23.85 -3.96
N PRO A 8 33.79 23.01 -2.90
CA PRO A 8 33.98 21.57 -3.06
C PRO A 8 32.63 20.86 -3.25
N ILE A 9 32.03 21.01 -4.43
CA ILE A 9 30.67 20.52 -4.75
C ILE A 9 30.52 19.01 -4.49
N PHE A 10 31.48 18.19 -4.92
CA PHE A 10 31.41 16.73 -4.71
C PHE A 10 31.53 16.34 -3.24
N THR A 11 32.31 17.06 -2.44
CA THR A 11 32.42 16.81 -1.00
C THR A 11 31.14 17.22 -0.28
N ILE A 12 30.49 18.29 -0.70
CA ILE A 12 29.17 18.70 -0.17
C ILE A 12 28.12 17.63 -0.52
N LEU A 13 28.10 17.12 -1.75
CA LEU A 13 27.21 16.02 -2.15
C LEU A 13 27.47 14.74 -1.34
N GLN A 14 28.74 14.38 -1.12
CA GLN A 14 29.12 13.24 -0.27
C GLN A 14 28.66 13.45 1.17
N LEU A 15 28.84 14.65 1.73
CA LEU A 15 28.37 14.99 3.06
C LEU A 15 26.84 14.84 3.18
N MET A 16 26.08 15.37 2.21
CA MET A 16 24.63 15.24 2.19
C MET A 16 24.19 13.78 2.11
N PHE A 17 24.90 12.94 1.35
CA PHE A 17 24.59 11.51 1.26
C PHE A 17 24.82 10.80 2.59
N TYR A 18 26.00 10.98 3.21
CA TYR A 18 26.31 10.31 4.49
C TYR A 18 25.45 10.82 5.65
N MET A 19 25.26 12.13 5.75
CA MET A 19 24.40 12.73 6.77
C MET A 19 22.93 12.36 6.54
N GLY A 20 22.48 12.31 5.28
CA GLY A 20 21.12 11.90 4.93
C GLY A 20 20.84 10.46 5.35
N LEU A 21 21.72 9.52 5.03
CA LEU A 21 21.59 8.13 5.46
C LEU A 21 21.57 7.98 6.99
N LEU A 22 22.44 8.72 7.69
CA LEU A 22 22.47 8.73 9.14
C LEU A 22 21.17 9.28 9.73
N LYS A 23 20.64 10.37 9.17
CA LYS A 23 19.41 11.02 9.64
C LYS A 23 18.17 10.15 9.43
N VAL A 24 18.10 9.39 8.33
CA VAL A 24 17.04 8.39 8.14
C VAL A 24 17.07 7.32 9.24
N ALA A 25 18.26 6.83 9.60
CA ALA A 25 18.40 5.86 10.68
C ALA A 25 18.06 6.45 12.05
N GLU A 26 18.39 7.72 12.27
CA GLU A 26 18.06 8.46 13.49
C GLU A 26 16.54 8.66 13.64
N GLN A 27 15.82 9.06 12.58
CA GLN A 27 14.36 9.18 12.60
C GLN A 27 13.69 7.83 12.87
N LEU A 28 14.19 6.75 12.26
CA LEU A 28 13.61 5.41 12.43
C LEU A 28 14.01 4.71 13.74
N ILE A 29 14.92 5.28 14.54
CA ILE A 29 15.39 4.62 15.76
C ILE A 29 14.29 4.50 16.82
N ASN A 30 13.39 5.48 16.87
CA ASN A 30 12.24 5.51 17.76
C ASN A 30 11.04 6.15 17.04
N PRO A 31 10.28 5.37 16.25
CA PRO A 31 9.17 5.89 15.44
C PRO A 31 7.89 6.17 16.25
N PHE A 32 8.00 6.29 17.57
CA PHE A 32 6.90 6.40 18.53
C PHE A 32 7.00 7.68 19.37
N GLY A 33 7.81 8.64 18.94
CA GLY A 33 7.89 9.96 19.54
C GLY A 33 6.74 10.87 19.08
N ASP A 34 7.04 12.15 18.94
CA ASP A 34 6.13 13.22 18.52
C ASP A 34 6.71 13.99 17.32
N ASP A 35 7.70 13.40 16.63
CA ASP A 35 8.28 13.99 15.41
C ASP A 35 7.30 13.83 14.24
N ASP A 36 7.39 14.73 13.23
CA ASP A 36 6.45 14.76 12.09
C ASP A 36 6.43 13.44 11.27
N GLU A 37 7.50 12.65 11.33
CA GLU A 37 7.61 11.36 10.64
C GLU A 37 7.24 10.15 11.50
N ASP A 38 6.92 10.35 12.79
CA ASP A 38 6.55 9.27 13.70
C ASP A 38 5.15 8.71 13.42
N PHE A 39 4.85 7.55 13.99
CA PHE A 39 3.51 6.98 13.90
C PHE A 39 2.50 7.81 14.69
N GLU A 40 1.37 8.09 14.06
CA GLU A 40 0.18 8.71 14.66
C GLU A 40 -0.56 7.76 15.63
N LEU A 41 0.10 7.37 16.73
CA LEU A 41 -0.40 6.37 17.68
C LEU A 41 -1.73 6.78 18.31
N ASN A 42 -1.90 8.05 18.66
CA ASN A 42 -3.13 8.56 19.25
C ASN A 42 -4.33 8.36 18.31
N TRP A 43 -4.15 8.67 17.02
CA TRP A 43 -5.17 8.41 16.00
C TRP A 43 -5.48 6.92 15.86
N ILE A 44 -4.45 6.08 15.84
CA ILE A 44 -4.60 4.62 15.75
C ILE A 44 -5.41 4.10 16.93
N ILE A 45 -5.10 4.52 18.16
CA ILE A 45 -5.81 4.08 19.37
C ILE A 45 -7.29 4.50 19.30
N ASP A 46 -7.56 5.76 18.99
CA ASP A 46 -8.92 6.29 18.87
C ASP A 46 -9.73 5.53 17.80
N ARG A 47 -9.12 5.29 16.64
CA ARG A 47 -9.73 4.55 15.53
C ARG A 47 -10.04 3.11 15.94
N HIS A 48 -9.11 2.41 16.57
CA HIS A 48 -9.32 1.03 16.99
C HIS A 48 -10.38 0.91 18.08
N MET A 49 -10.38 1.79 19.08
CA MET A 49 -11.42 1.82 20.10
C MET A 49 -12.79 2.00 19.45
N LYS A 50 -12.97 3.02 18.60
CA LYS A 50 -14.24 3.29 17.92
C LYS A 50 -14.72 2.11 17.07
N VAL A 51 -13.85 1.55 16.23
CA VAL A 51 -14.21 0.42 15.35
C VAL A 51 -14.53 -0.84 16.15
N SER A 52 -13.78 -1.10 17.23
CA SER A 52 -14.02 -2.25 18.09
C SER A 52 -15.39 -2.16 18.76
N TYR A 53 -15.73 -1.01 19.35
CA TYR A 53 -17.04 -0.79 19.95
C TYR A 53 -18.16 -0.87 18.91
N LEU A 54 -18.00 -0.25 17.74
CA LEU A 54 -18.96 -0.35 16.64
C LEU A 54 -19.25 -1.81 16.27
N GLY A 55 -18.20 -2.64 16.20
CA GLY A 55 -18.31 -4.06 15.84
C GLY A 55 -19.07 -4.89 16.87
N VAL A 56 -18.73 -4.75 18.15
CA VAL A 56 -19.28 -5.63 19.21
C VAL A 56 -20.61 -5.14 19.81
N ASP A 57 -20.93 -3.85 19.64
CA ASP A 57 -22.16 -3.26 20.15
C ASP A 57 -23.17 -3.04 19.01
N THR A 58 -22.93 -2.03 18.17
CA THR A 58 -23.91 -1.60 17.15
C THR A 58 -24.12 -2.64 16.05
N LEU A 59 -23.05 -3.26 15.56
CA LEU A 59 -23.10 -4.23 14.46
C LEU A 59 -23.33 -5.67 14.93
N ASN A 60 -23.31 -5.92 16.24
CA ASN A 60 -23.55 -7.23 16.84
C ASN A 60 -25.05 -7.54 16.96
N GLY A 61 -25.82 -7.16 15.93
CA GLY A 61 -27.25 -7.37 15.82
C GLY A 61 -27.60 -8.33 14.70
N THR A 62 -28.88 -8.32 14.28
CA THR A 62 -29.31 -9.11 13.14
C THR A 62 -28.67 -8.58 11.85
N PRO A 63 -28.01 -9.43 11.05
CA PRO A 63 -27.42 -9.00 9.80
C PRO A 63 -28.50 -8.54 8.80
N PRO A 64 -28.11 -7.80 7.75
CA PRO A 64 -29.02 -7.49 6.65
C PRO A 64 -29.70 -8.75 6.09
N PRO A 65 -30.94 -8.65 5.59
CA PRO A 65 -31.65 -9.80 5.05
C PRO A 65 -30.90 -10.39 3.86
N LEU A 66 -30.96 -11.71 3.72
CA LEU A 66 -30.42 -12.41 2.56
C LEU A 66 -31.28 -12.10 1.34
N VAL A 67 -30.67 -11.53 0.30
CA VAL A 67 -31.29 -11.19 -0.97
C VAL A 67 -30.39 -11.71 -2.09
N LYS A 68 -31.01 -12.13 -3.21
CA LYS A 68 -30.27 -12.45 -4.43
C LYS A 68 -29.49 -11.22 -4.90
N ASP A 69 -28.20 -11.37 -5.17
CA ASP A 69 -27.39 -10.29 -5.73
C ASP A 69 -27.70 -10.07 -7.22
N THR A 70 -27.14 -9.01 -7.79
CA THR A 70 -27.36 -8.61 -9.19
C THR A 70 -27.03 -9.71 -10.20
N TYR A 71 -26.10 -10.63 -9.87
CA TYR A 71 -25.61 -11.66 -10.77
C TYR A 71 -26.04 -13.08 -10.35
N TYR A 72 -27.07 -13.21 -9.51
CA TYR A 72 -27.44 -14.46 -8.86
C TYR A 72 -27.65 -15.66 -9.80
N ASP A 73 -28.20 -15.44 -10.99
CA ASP A 73 -28.46 -16.49 -11.98
C ASP A 73 -27.37 -16.56 -13.09
N GLU A 74 -26.30 -15.77 -13.01
CA GLU A 74 -25.24 -15.68 -14.03
C GLU A 74 -24.01 -16.54 -13.68
N LEU A 75 -23.54 -17.35 -14.65
CA LEU A 75 -22.35 -18.19 -14.49
C LEU A 75 -21.04 -17.52 -14.93
N ASP A 76 -21.09 -16.58 -15.89
CA ASP A 76 -19.91 -15.85 -16.41
C ASP A 76 -20.01 -14.36 -16.11
N VAL A 77 -19.83 -14.00 -14.84
CA VAL A 77 -19.96 -12.62 -14.34
C VAL A 77 -18.83 -11.74 -14.86
N LYS A 78 -19.19 -10.67 -15.57
CA LYS A 78 -18.25 -9.65 -16.06
C LYS A 78 -18.51 -8.31 -15.37
N ILE A 79 -17.75 -8.07 -14.31
CA ILE A 79 -17.79 -6.80 -13.58
C ILE A 79 -17.46 -5.64 -14.54
N PRO A 80 -18.26 -4.55 -14.55
CA PRO A 80 -18.03 -3.41 -15.42
C PRO A 80 -16.76 -2.65 -15.04
N TYR A 81 -16.17 -1.99 -16.03
CA TYR A 81 -15.00 -1.12 -15.87
C TYR A 81 -15.39 0.29 -16.30
N THR A 82 -14.90 1.28 -15.55
CA THR A 82 -14.94 2.68 -15.98
C THR A 82 -14.07 2.90 -17.21
N GLU A 83 -14.29 3.97 -17.97
CA GLU A 83 -13.49 4.26 -19.18
C GLU A 83 -11.99 4.36 -18.89
N ALA A 84 -11.63 5.01 -17.77
CA ALA A 84 -10.24 5.11 -17.32
C ALA A 84 -9.61 3.76 -16.94
N SER A 85 -10.40 2.81 -16.44
CA SER A 85 -9.90 1.50 -15.99
C SER A 85 -9.97 0.40 -17.06
N LYS A 86 -10.61 0.66 -18.21
CA LYS A 86 -10.81 -0.31 -19.28
C LYS A 86 -9.50 -0.93 -19.78
N ASN A 87 -8.42 -0.15 -19.83
CA ASN A 87 -7.10 -0.61 -20.24
C ASN A 87 -6.45 -1.60 -19.25
N TYR A 88 -6.92 -1.65 -17.99
CA TYR A 88 -6.43 -2.60 -16.98
C TYR A 88 -7.18 -3.93 -16.99
N LYS A 89 -8.24 -4.08 -17.79
CA LYS A 89 -8.96 -5.35 -17.93
C LYS A 89 -8.07 -6.37 -18.65
N LYS A 90 -7.36 -7.17 -17.86
CA LYS A 90 -6.45 -8.23 -18.34
C LYS A 90 -7.18 -9.56 -18.39
N LYS A 91 -6.78 -10.42 -19.33
CA LYS A 91 -7.21 -11.82 -19.35
C LYS A 91 -6.59 -12.55 -18.16
N THR A 92 -7.33 -13.50 -17.59
CA THR A 92 -6.86 -14.35 -16.49
C THR A 92 -5.56 -15.04 -16.89
N TYR A 93 -4.51 -14.84 -16.10
CA TYR A 93 -3.24 -15.50 -16.31
C TYR A 93 -3.39 -17.01 -16.05
N ARG A 94 -3.04 -17.83 -17.03
CA ARG A 94 -3.20 -19.31 -16.95
C ARG A 94 -1.91 -20.03 -16.54
N GLY A 95 -0.83 -19.30 -16.25
CA GLY A 95 0.49 -19.87 -15.98
C GLY A 95 1.41 -19.85 -17.21
N SER A 96 2.72 -19.90 -16.98
CA SER A 96 3.75 -19.83 -18.02
C SER A 96 3.76 -21.06 -18.92
N VAL A 97 3.30 -22.20 -18.41
CA VAL A 97 3.24 -23.50 -19.09
C VAL A 97 1.84 -23.85 -19.62
N ALA A 98 0.90 -22.89 -19.65
CA ALA A 98 -0.48 -23.14 -20.07
C ALA A 98 -0.63 -23.73 -21.49
N TYR A 99 0.41 -23.58 -22.32
CA TYR A 99 0.48 -24.09 -23.69
C TYR A 99 1.57 -25.14 -23.89
N MET A 100 2.20 -25.63 -22.81
CA MET A 100 3.22 -26.67 -22.89
C MET A 100 2.53 -28.00 -23.23
N GLN A 101 2.84 -28.53 -24.40
CA GLN A 101 2.37 -29.86 -24.82
C GLN A 101 3.29 -30.89 -24.18
N VAL A 102 2.74 -31.76 -23.32
CA VAL A 102 3.49 -32.87 -22.73
C VAL A 102 3.51 -34.00 -23.77
N PRO A 103 4.68 -34.41 -24.28
CA PRO A 103 4.76 -35.60 -25.14
C PRO A 103 4.28 -36.82 -24.34
N MET A 104 3.41 -37.63 -24.96
CA MET A 104 2.99 -38.94 -24.42
C MET A 104 4.11 -39.96 -24.49
#